data_AF-A0A2H0RU21-F1
#
_entry.id   AF-A0A2H0RU21-F1
#
_cell.length_a   1.000
_cell.length_b   1.000
_cell.length_c   1.000
_cell.angle_alpha   90.00
_cell.angle_beta   90.00
_cell.angle_gamma   90.00
#
_symmetry.space_group_name_H-M   'P 1'
#
loop_
_entity.id
_entity.type
_entity.pdbx_description
1 polymer ?
#
loop_
_entity_poly.entity_id
_entity_poly.type
_entity_poly.pdbx_seq_one_letter_code
_entity_poly.pdbx_strand_id
1 'polypeptide(L)'
;MASLSQFDDLIASRSLLRHPFYVAWSRGELTLDDLRVYAKEYFQLARRVPAIVERVRERALEREPALVDAIEHNLQEEREHTELWKRFARSLGIPEEELLSYEPSAEVLDAVEGLVQGAEGTFEEAVATMYALERELPEISQTKKEGLARFYGLKSEDAHIYFDE
;
A
#
# COMPACT_ATOMS: atom_id res chain seq x y z
N MET A 1 9.51 -20.31 -17.57
CA MET A 1 9.50 -19.42 -16.38
C MET A 1 9.34 -18.01 -16.89
N ALA A 2 8.43 -17.22 -16.31
CA ALA A 2 8.34 -15.80 -16.63
C ALA A 2 9.61 -15.09 -16.13
N SER A 3 10.19 -14.17 -16.91
CA SER A 3 11.29 -13.33 -16.46
C SER A 3 10.78 -12.16 -15.61
N LEU A 4 11.63 -11.60 -14.76
CA LEU A 4 11.31 -10.36 -14.00
C LEU A 4 10.83 -9.24 -14.92
N SER A 5 11.44 -9.09 -16.11
CA SER A 5 11.01 -8.11 -17.12
C SER A 5 9.56 -8.31 -17.60
N GLN A 6 9.07 -9.56 -17.66
CA GLN A 6 7.69 -9.82 -18.05
C GLN A 6 6.71 -9.44 -16.94
N PHE A 7 7.11 -9.54 -15.67
CA PHE A 7 6.32 -9.02 -14.55
C PHE A 7 6.32 -7.50 -14.54
N ASP A 8 7.49 -6.85 -14.71
CA ASP A 8 7.61 -5.41 -14.84
C ASP A 8 6.68 -4.85 -15.93
N ASP A 9 6.73 -5.43 -17.14
CA ASP A 9 5.88 -5.01 -18.26
C ASP A 9 4.39 -5.19 -17.96
N LEU A 10 4.02 -6.30 -17.29
CA LEU A 10 2.64 -6.57 -16.92
C LEU A 10 2.13 -5.57 -15.88
N ILE A 11 2.92 -5.30 -14.83
CA ILE A 11 2.60 -4.33 -13.78
C ILE A 11 2.46 -2.94 -14.41
N ALA A 12 3.44 -2.50 -15.20
CA ALA A 12 3.42 -1.20 -15.86
C ALA A 12 2.23 -1.05 -16.84
N SER A 13 1.82 -2.13 -17.50
CA SER A 13 0.64 -2.10 -18.38
C SER A 13 -0.67 -1.88 -17.61
N ARG A 14 -0.71 -2.24 -16.33
CA ARG A 14 -1.85 -2.14 -15.41
C ARG A 14 -1.65 -1.09 -14.32
N SER A 15 -0.73 -0.15 -14.56
CA SER A 15 -0.32 0.84 -13.57
C SER A 15 -1.48 1.58 -12.91
N LEU A 16 -1.46 1.68 -11.58
CA LEU A 16 -2.46 2.46 -10.84
C LEU A 16 -2.42 3.94 -11.21
N LEU A 17 -1.28 4.47 -11.65
CA LEU A 17 -1.16 5.86 -12.09
C LEU A 17 -1.95 6.17 -13.37
N ARG A 18 -2.37 5.14 -14.11
CA ARG A 18 -3.29 5.26 -15.27
C ARG A 18 -4.75 5.16 -14.89
N HIS A 19 -5.05 4.75 -13.65
CA HIS A 19 -6.43 4.64 -13.17
C HIS A 19 -7.06 6.04 -13.06
N PRO A 20 -8.34 6.22 -13.44
CA PRO A 20 -9.01 7.52 -13.38
C PRO A 20 -8.89 8.24 -12.03
N PHE A 21 -8.87 7.49 -10.93
CA PHE A 21 -8.68 8.04 -9.59
C PHE A 21 -7.34 8.77 -9.43
N TYR A 22 -6.22 8.16 -9.85
CA TYR A 22 -4.89 8.81 -9.76
C TYR A 22 -4.71 9.92 -10.79
N VAL A 23 -5.37 9.81 -11.95
CA VAL A 23 -5.44 10.92 -12.91
C VAL A 23 -6.15 12.12 -12.28
N ALA A 24 -7.31 11.93 -11.65
CA ALA A 24 -8.04 12.99 -10.95
C ALA A 24 -7.22 13.56 -9.77
N TRP A 25 -6.55 12.69 -8.99
CA TRP A 25 -5.64 13.10 -7.92
C TRP A 25 -4.54 14.05 -8.44
N SER A 26 -3.85 13.65 -9.51
CA SER A 26 -2.73 14.41 -10.11
C SER A 26 -3.15 15.76 -10.70
N ARG A 27 -4.46 15.95 -10.95
CA ARG A 27 -5.05 17.17 -11.49
C ARG A 27 -5.74 18.03 -10.43
N GLY A 28 -5.81 17.57 -9.18
CA GLY A 28 -6.55 18.29 -8.13
C GLY A 28 -8.07 18.26 -8.32
N GLU A 29 -8.59 17.22 -8.97
CA GLU A 29 -10.01 17.08 -9.32
C GLU A 29 -10.82 16.34 -8.22
N LEU A 30 -10.15 15.82 -7.18
CA LEU A 30 -10.82 15.20 -6.03
C LEU A 30 -11.23 16.26 -4.99
N THR A 31 -12.16 15.91 -4.12
CA THR A 31 -12.52 16.69 -2.94
C THR A 31 -11.74 16.21 -1.71
N LEU A 32 -11.70 17.01 -0.64
CA LEU A 32 -11.16 16.55 0.65
C LEU A 32 -11.94 15.34 1.21
N ASP A 33 -13.23 15.22 0.91
CA ASP A 33 -14.03 14.07 1.35
C ASP A 33 -13.65 12.80 0.58
N ASP A 34 -13.36 12.91 -0.72
CA ASP A 34 -12.82 11.78 -1.50
C ASP A 34 -11.49 11.30 -0.93
N LEU A 35 -10.60 12.23 -0.54
CA LEU A 35 -9.33 11.90 0.11
C LEU A 35 -9.53 11.22 1.47
N ARG A 36 -10.55 11.63 2.23
CA ARG A 36 -10.89 11.00 3.52
C ARG A 36 -11.41 9.58 3.35
N VAL A 37 -12.28 9.36 2.36
CA VAL A 37 -12.76 8.00 2.03
C VAL A 37 -11.58 7.13 1.62
N TYR A 38 -10.75 7.63 0.69
CA TYR A 38 -9.55 6.94 0.26
C TYR A 38 -8.61 6.58 1.42
N ALA A 39 -8.36 7.52 2.35
CA ALA A 39 -7.50 7.27 3.49
C ALA A 39 -8.02 6.16 4.42
N LYS A 40 -9.34 6.06 4.59
CA LYS A 40 -9.97 5.03 5.43
C LYS A 40 -10.01 3.65 4.74
N GLU A 41 -10.29 3.63 3.44
CA GLU A 41 -10.29 2.41 2.65
C GLU A 41 -8.89 1.83 2.48
N TYR A 42 -7.91 2.65 2.11
CA TYR A 42 -6.54 2.18 1.89
C TYR A 42 -5.84 1.79 3.20
N PHE A 43 -6.26 2.33 4.35
CA PHE A 43 -5.77 1.88 5.65
C PHE A 43 -5.99 0.37 5.87
N GLN A 44 -7.02 -0.22 5.27
CA GLN A 44 -7.29 -1.66 5.35
C GLN A 44 -6.19 -2.49 4.69
N LEU A 45 -5.65 -1.98 3.57
CA LEU A 45 -4.48 -2.56 2.92
C LEU A 45 -3.24 -2.33 3.77
N ALA A 46 -2.95 -1.09 4.15
CA ALA A 46 -1.76 -0.73 4.94
C ALA A 46 -1.65 -1.57 6.23
N ARG A 47 -2.75 -1.73 6.98
CA ARG A 47 -2.77 -2.55 8.19
C ARG A 47 -2.68 -4.06 7.94
N ARG A 48 -2.92 -4.52 6.71
CA ARG A 48 -2.86 -5.95 6.35
C ARG A 48 -1.48 -6.35 5.81
N VAL A 49 -0.73 -5.43 5.18
CA VAL A 49 0.59 -5.69 4.61
C VAL A 49 1.53 -6.43 5.58
N PRO A 50 1.67 -6.07 6.87
CA PRO A 50 2.51 -6.82 7.80
C PRO A 50 2.15 -8.31 7.89
N ALA A 51 0.86 -8.65 7.91
CA ALA A 51 0.43 -10.05 7.97
C ALA A 51 0.73 -10.80 6.65
N ILE A 52 0.70 -10.10 5.51
CA ILE A 52 1.05 -10.67 4.20
C ILE A 52 2.57 -10.96 4.16
N VAL A 53 3.40 -10.02 4.61
CA VAL A 53 4.87 -10.21 4.72
C VAL A 53 5.21 -11.35 5.68
N GLU A 54 4.48 -11.49 6.79
CA GLU A 54 4.64 -12.63 7.71
C GLU A 54 4.38 -13.97 7.01
N ARG A 55 3.37 -14.06 6.14
CA ARG A 55 3.13 -15.26 5.31
C ARG A 55 4.28 -15.53 4.32
N VAL A 56 4.90 -14.50 3.76
CA VAL A 56 6.12 -14.66 2.93
C VAL A 56 7.25 -15.24 3.77
N ARG A 57 7.48 -14.71 4.98
CA ARG A 57 8.51 -15.20 5.91
C ARG A 57 8.33 -16.67 6.26
N GLU A 58 7.11 -17.09 6.58
CA GLU A 58 6.79 -18.49 6.89
C GLU A 58 7.18 -19.44 5.76
N ARG A 59 6.94 -19.03 4.50
CA ARG A 59 7.34 -19.81 3.31
C ARG A 59 8.85 -19.79 3.09
N ALA A 60 9.49 -18.67 3.37
CA ALA A 60 10.94 -18.52 3.25
C ALA A 60 11.70 -19.46 4.20
N LEU A 61 11.19 -19.72 5.41
CA LEU A 61 11.80 -20.63 6.38
C LEU A 61 12.11 -22.02 5.80
N GLU A 62 11.25 -22.53 4.90
CA GLU A 62 11.44 -23.84 4.26
C GLU A 62 12.16 -23.71 2.90
N ARG A 63 11.83 -22.67 2.12
CA ARG A 63 12.21 -22.58 0.71
C ARG A 63 13.51 -21.81 0.45
N GLU A 64 13.76 -20.73 1.20
CA GLU A 64 14.93 -19.83 1.06
C GLU A 64 15.33 -19.24 2.44
N PRO A 65 15.87 -20.06 3.38
CA PRO A 65 16.12 -19.63 4.76
C PRO A 65 17.07 -18.42 4.88
N ALA A 66 17.94 -18.22 3.88
CA ALA A 66 18.89 -17.10 3.82
C ALA A 66 18.21 -15.72 3.70
N LEU A 67 16.93 -15.66 3.30
CA LEU A 67 16.18 -14.41 3.15
C LEU A 67 15.37 -14.04 4.39
N VAL A 68 15.27 -14.92 5.37
CA VAL A 68 14.37 -14.75 6.53
C VAL A 68 14.69 -13.49 7.33
N ASP A 69 15.96 -13.23 7.62
CA ASP A 69 16.37 -12.04 8.38
C ASP A 69 16.03 -10.74 7.64
N ALA A 70 16.17 -10.73 6.30
CA ALA A 70 15.82 -9.58 5.49
C ALA A 70 14.29 -9.34 5.45
N ILE A 71 13.51 -10.43 5.36
CA ILE A 71 12.04 -10.36 5.39
C ILE A 71 11.54 -9.93 6.78
N GLU A 72 12.18 -10.37 7.86
CA GLU A 72 11.83 -9.96 9.22
C GLU A 72 12.12 -8.47 9.45
N HIS A 73 13.21 -7.94 8.87
CA HIS A 73 13.46 -6.50 8.89
C HIS A 73 12.36 -5.73 8.16
N ASN A 74 11.98 -6.16 6.95
CA ASN A 74 10.89 -5.56 6.18
C ASN A 74 9.54 -5.61 6.95
N LEU A 75 9.25 -6.73 7.64
CA LEU A 75 8.06 -6.86 8.46
C LEU A 75 8.00 -5.80 9.58
N GLN A 76 9.14 -5.45 10.17
CA GLN A 76 9.20 -4.42 11.19
C GLN A 76 8.95 -3.02 10.60
N GLU A 77 9.52 -2.72 9.43
CA GLU A 77 9.26 -1.47 8.70
C GLU A 77 7.77 -1.31 8.35
N GLU A 78 7.12 -2.37 7.86
CA GLU A 78 5.69 -2.31 7.50
C GLU A 78 4.76 -2.08 8.71
N ARG A 79 5.17 -2.52 9.90
CA ARG A 79 4.45 -2.20 11.15
C ARG A 79 4.55 -0.72 11.48
N GLU A 80 5.71 -0.11 11.24
CA GLU A 80 5.95 1.31 11.43
C GLU A 80 5.16 2.15 10.41
N HIS A 81 5.11 1.69 9.15
CA HIS A 81 4.30 2.32 8.09
C HIS A 81 2.81 2.41 8.46
N THR A 82 2.27 1.42 9.18
CA THR A 82 0.88 1.46 9.66
C THR A 82 0.63 2.66 10.58
N GLU A 83 1.58 2.99 11.46
CA GLU A 83 1.48 4.17 12.33
C GLU A 83 1.66 5.48 11.56
N LEU A 84 2.52 5.49 10.54
CA LEU A 84 2.67 6.64 9.65
C LEU A 84 1.38 6.92 8.86
N TRP A 85 0.65 5.89 8.41
CA TRP A 85 -0.64 6.08 7.75
C TRP A 85 -1.68 6.71 8.67
N LYS A 86 -1.69 6.38 9.97
CA LYS A 86 -2.59 7.02 10.95
C LYS A 86 -2.29 8.52 11.09
N ARG A 87 -1.00 8.92 11.04
CA ARG A 87 -0.60 10.34 11.01
C ARG A 87 -1.14 11.04 9.77
N PHE A 88 -1.02 10.40 8.59
CA PHE A 88 -1.60 10.92 7.37
C PHE A 88 -3.13 11.09 7.47
N ALA A 89 -3.86 10.06 7.93
CA ALA A 89 -5.31 10.15 8.12
C ALA A 89 -5.72 11.27 9.09
N ARG A 90 -4.94 11.46 10.17
CA ARG A 90 -5.15 12.58 11.12
C ARG A 90 -4.96 13.94 10.45
N SER A 91 -4.02 14.08 9.52
CA SER A 91 -3.82 15.32 8.76
C SER A 91 -5.03 15.70 7.89
N LEU A 92 -5.86 14.71 7.51
CA LEU A 92 -7.13 14.90 6.82
C LEU A 92 -8.31 15.18 7.79
N GLY A 93 -8.04 15.20 9.09
CA GLY A 93 -9.04 15.40 10.15
C GLY A 93 -9.81 14.14 10.54
N ILE A 94 -9.31 12.96 10.19
CA ILE A 94 -9.95 11.68 10.56
C ILE A 94 -9.50 11.29 11.98
N PRO A 95 -10.42 11.16 12.95
CA PRO A 95 -10.08 10.62 14.27
C PRO A 95 -9.59 9.18 14.18
N GLU A 96 -8.63 8.79 15.02
CA GLU A 96 -8.10 7.43 15.02
C GLU A 96 -9.17 6.37 15.31
N GLU A 97 -10.10 6.67 16.22
CA GLU A 97 -11.25 5.78 16.50
C GLU A 97 -12.12 5.55 15.25
N GLU A 98 -12.38 6.60 14.47
CA GLU A 98 -13.11 6.49 13.20
C GLU A 98 -12.34 5.63 12.19
N LEU A 99 -11.03 5.83 12.08
CA LEU A 99 -10.17 5.06 11.17
C LEU A 99 -10.14 3.57 11.53
N LEU A 100 -10.01 3.24 12.82
CA LEU A 100 -9.90 1.86 13.30
C LEU A 100 -11.23 1.10 13.23
N SER A 101 -12.35 1.80 13.42
CA SER A 101 -13.71 1.24 13.36
C SER A 101 -14.37 1.31 11.98
N TYR A 102 -13.66 1.85 10.98
CA TYR A 102 -14.18 1.97 9.63
C TYR A 102 -14.44 0.60 8.99
N GLU A 103 -15.69 0.41 8.52
CA GLU A 103 -16.10 -0.73 7.72
C GLU A 103 -15.81 -0.46 6.23
N PRO A 104 -14.91 -1.20 5.59
CA PRO A 104 -14.59 -1.00 4.19
C PRO A 104 -15.67 -1.46 3.22
N SER A 105 -15.59 -0.96 2.00
CA SER A 105 -16.38 -1.46 0.87
C SER A 105 -16.04 -2.92 0.55
N ALA A 106 -16.97 -3.60 -0.12
CA ALA A 106 -16.79 -4.99 -0.56
C ALA A 106 -15.60 -5.10 -1.52
N GLU A 107 -15.40 -4.09 -2.38
CA GLU A 107 -14.30 -4.00 -3.32
C GLU A 107 -12.93 -3.97 -2.63
N VAL A 108 -12.81 -3.23 -1.53
CA VAL A 108 -11.58 -3.19 -0.72
C VAL A 108 -11.35 -4.51 -0.01
N LEU A 109 -12.41 -5.12 0.55
CA LEU A 109 -12.31 -6.44 1.18
C LEU A 109 -11.83 -7.49 0.19
N ASP A 110 -12.43 -7.55 -1.00
CA ASP A 110 -12.08 -8.50 -2.05
C ASP A 110 -10.64 -8.28 -2.55
N ALA A 111 -10.21 -7.02 -2.73
CA ALA A 111 -8.85 -6.71 -3.16
C ALA A 111 -7.80 -7.14 -2.12
N VAL A 112 -8.05 -6.85 -0.83
CA VAL A 112 -7.17 -7.22 0.28
C VAL A 112 -7.12 -8.74 0.44
N GLU A 113 -8.27 -9.41 0.36
CA GLU A 113 -8.35 -10.87 0.43
C GLU A 113 -7.62 -11.55 -0.73
N GLY A 114 -7.70 -11.00 -1.94
CA GLY A 114 -6.93 -11.50 -3.08
C GLY A 114 -5.42 -11.47 -2.86
N LEU A 115 -4.89 -10.42 -2.22
CA LEU A 115 -3.48 -10.33 -1.84
C LEU A 115 -3.11 -11.35 -0.75
N VAL A 116 -3.98 -11.54 0.23
CA VAL A 116 -3.79 -12.55 1.28
C VAL A 116 -3.72 -13.95 0.65
N GLN A 117 -4.67 -14.29 -0.22
CA GLN A 117 -4.70 -15.58 -0.92
C GLN A 117 -3.46 -15.79 -1.80
N GLY A 118 -2.98 -14.75 -2.49
CA GLY A 118 -1.73 -14.81 -3.24
C GLY A 118 -0.52 -15.13 -2.36
N ALA A 119 -0.44 -14.51 -1.19
CA ALA A 119 0.58 -14.82 -0.19
C ALA A 119 0.37 -16.13 0.54
N GLU A 120 -0.78 -16.78 0.40
CA GLU A 120 -1.05 -18.11 0.93
C GLU A 120 -0.56 -19.26 0.01
N GLY A 121 -0.14 -18.95 -1.22
CA GLY A 121 0.40 -19.92 -2.17
C GLY A 121 1.80 -20.45 -1.84
N THR A 122 2.58 -20.75 -2.87
CA THR A 122 4.01 -21.07 -2.80
C THR A 122 4.85 -19.85 -2.39
N PHE A 123 6.13 -20.07 -2.06
CA PHE A 123 7.05 -18.97 -1.78
C PHE A 123 7.16 -18.00 -2.96
N GLU A 124 7.28 -18.52 -4.18
CA GLU A 124 7.37 -17.73 -5.40
C GLU A 124 6.08 -16.92 -5.66
N GLU A 125 4.90 -17.48 -5.40
CA GLU A 125 3.62 -16.76 -5.50
C GLU A 125 3.49 -15.66 -4.45
N ALA A 126 3.94 -15.92 -3.22
CA ALA A 126 3.90 -14.94 -2.15
C ALA A 126 4.84 -13.75 -2.42
N VAL A 127 6.07 -14.02 -2.88
CA VAL A 127 7.02 -12.98 -3.31
C VAL A 127 6.48 -12.22 -4.53
N ALA A 128 5.91 -12.91 -5.52
CA ALA A 128 5.32 -12.24 -6.68
C ALA A 128 4.14 -11.34 -6.32
N THR A 129 3.34 -11.73 -5.32
CA THR A 129 2.24 -10.93 -4.79
C THR A 129 2.74 -9.62 -4.17
N MET A 130 3.75 -9.70 -3.29
CA MET A 130 4.36 -8.50 -2.70
C MET A 130 5.05 -7.64 -3.74
N TYR A 131 5.79 -8.25 -4.67
CA TYR A 131 6.45 -7.54 -5.75
C TYR A 131 5.45 -6.77 -6.63
N ALA A 132 4.33 -7.38 -7.00
CA ALA A 132 3.28 -6.72 -7.78
C ALA A 132 2.62 -5.55 -7.03
N LEU A 133 2.52 -5.64 -5.71
CA LEU A 133 2.00 -4.57 -4.86
C LEU A 133 3.01 -3.42 -4.73
N GLU A 134 4.28 -3.72 -4.47
CA GLU A 134 5.30 -2.74 -4.07
C GLU A 134 5.98 -2.04 -5.24
N ARG A 135 6.03 -2.70 -6.41
CA ARG A 135 6.84 -2.24 -7.56
C ARG A 135 6.58 -0.80 -8.00
N GLU A 136 5.33 -0.33 -7.90
CA GLU A 136 4.94 1.03 -8.28
C GLU A 136 4.77 1.98 -7.08
N LEU A 137 4.88 1.50 -5.83
CA LEU A 137 4.66 2.32 -4.65
C LEU A 137 5.53 3.58 -4.61
N PRO A 138 6.83 3.57 -5.01
CA PRO A 138 7.62 4.80 -5.00
C PRO A 138 7.04 5.92 -5.88
N GLU A 139 6.65 5.60 -7.12
CA GLU A 139 6.06 6.59 -8.05
C GLU A 139 4.65 7.03 -7.61
N ILE A 140 3.89 6.09 -7.05
CA ILE A 140 2.57 6.35 -6.47
C ILE A 140 2.67 7.27 -5.26
N SER A 141 3.59 7.01 -4.33
CA SER A 141 3.83 7.81 -3.13
C SER A 141 4.26 9.21 -3.49
N GLN A 142 5.19 9.36 -4.45
CA GLN A 142 5.58 10.67 -4.96
C GLN A 142 4.37 11.42 -5.55
N THR A 143 3.57 10.78 -6.41
CA THR A 143 2.37 11.38 -7.00
C THR A 143 1.36 11.82 -5.94
N LYS A 144 1.16 10.98 -4.91
CA LYS A 144 0.27 11.30 -3.78
C LYS A 144 0.75 12.55 -3.06
N LYS A 145 2.01 12.54 -2.60
CA LYS A 145 2.64 13.62 -1.85
C LYS A 145 2.60 14.95 -2.61
N GLU A 146 2.98 14.94 -3.89
CA GLU A 146 2.94 16.14 -4.74
C GLU A 146 1.51 16.69 -4.89
N GLY A 147 0.53 15.80 -5.08
CA GLY A 147 -0.89 16.19 -5.17
C GLY A 147 -1.42 16.82 -3.87
N LEU A 148 -1.15 16.19 -2.72
CA LEU A 148 -1.51 16.67 -1.37
C LEU A 148 -1.02 18.11 -1.15
N ALA A 149 0.27 18.33 -1.42
CA ALA A 149 0.90 19.63 -1.24
C ALA A 149 0.38 20.69 -2.22
N ARG A 150 0.17 20.32 -3.49
CA ARG A 150 -0.14 21.26 -4.57
C ARG A 150 -1.60 21.69 -4.59
N PHE A 151 -2.53 20.76 -4.40
CA PHE A 151 -3.96 21.00 -4.63
C PHE A 151 -4.79 21.11 -3.35
N TYR A 152 -4.33 20.48 -2.26
CA TYR A 152 -5.12 20.35 -1.03
C TYR A 152 -4.53 21.10 0.17
N GLY A 153 -3.35 21.72 0.01
CA GLY A 153 -2.69 22.49 1.07
C GLY A 153 -2.13 21.65 2.22
N LEU A 154 -2.11 20.33 2.08
CA LEU A 154 -1.60 19.39 3.07
C LEU A 154 -0.08 19.30 2.91
N LYS A 155 0.65 20.02 3.77
CA LYS A 155 2.12 20.16 3.69
C LYS A 155 2.84 19.87 5.02
N SER A 156 2.10 19.47 6.05
CA SER A 156 2.69 19.09 7.32
C SER A 156 3.53 17.83 7.17
N GLU A 157 4.46 17.61 8.09
CA GLU A 157 5.21 16.35 8.18
C GLU A 157 4.24 15.14 8.25
N ASP A 158 3.24 15.20 9.12
CA ASP A 158 2.23 14.14 9.26
C ASP A 158 1.48 13.84 7.96
N ALA A 159 1.29 14.82 7.07
CA ALA A 159 0.62 14.62 5.80
C ALA A 159 1.50 13.89 4.76
N HIS A 160 2.83 13.90 4.95
CA HIS A 160 3.79 13.47 3.94
C HIS A 160 4.63 12.26 4.35
N ILE A 161 4.91 12.08 5.65
CA ILE A 161 5.93 11.14 6.13
C ILE A 161 5.70 9.70 5.67
N TYR A 162 4.45 9.23 5.60
CA TYR A 162 4.14 7.90 5.06
C TYR A 162 4.58 7.73 3.59
N PHE A 163 4.54 8.80 2.80
CA PHE A 163 4.89 8.76 1.38
C PHE A 163 6.38 9.00 1.12
N ASP A 164 7.17 9.19 2.17
CA ASP A 164 8.63 9.37 2.11
C ASP A 164 9.41 8.09 2.45
N GLU A 165 8.74 7.10 3.03
CA GLU A 165 9.25 5.74 3.25
C GLU A 165 8.90 4.85 2.03
#